data_AF-A0A7T5R6Q3-F1
#
_entry.id   AF-A0A7T5R6Q3-F1
#
_cell.length_a   1.000
_cell.length_b   1.000
_cell.length_c   1.000
_cell.angle_alpha   90.00
_cell.angle_beta   90.00
_cell.angle_gamma   90.00
#
_symmetry.space_group_name_H-M   'P 1'
#
loop_
_entity.id
_entity.type
_entity.pdbx_description
1 polymer ?
#
loop_
_entity_poly.entity_id
_entity_poly.type
_entity_poly.pdbx_seq_one_letter_code
_entity_poly.pdbx_strand_id
1 'polypeptide(L)'
;MSTLSVQKSRVCERCKALVPLEGVKLFAETSDRSVVVCENCSVELENAKKGKLERTGTTKRFNAPAKNASYTCERCTYKFRVDEARAGIVHRVFCPYCGKDDKLIKL
;
A
#
# COMPACT_ATOMS: atom_id res chain seq x y z
N MET A 1 -29.36 -10.82 19.83
CA MET A 1 -27.97 -11.32 19.82
C MET A 1 -27.21 -10.58 18.73
N SER A 2 -26.46 -9.56 19.09
CA SER A 2 -25.69 -8.75 18.13
C SER A 2 -24.50 -9.58 17.65
N THR A 3 -24.56 -10.09 16.42
CA THR A 3 -23.41 -10.75 15.79
C THR A 3 -22.32 -9.71 15.60
N LEU A 4 -21.27 -9.76 16.43
CA LEU A 4 -20.01 -9.07 16.18
C LEU A 4 -19.42 -9.64 14.88
N SER A 5 -19.75 -9.04 13.75
CA SER A 5 -19.10 -9.27 12.48
C SER A 5 -17.67 -8.76 12.62
N VAL A 6 -16.75 -9.64 12.99
CA VAL A 6 -15.31 -9.38 12.91
C VAL A 6 -15.02 -9.08 11.44
N GLN A 7 -15.01 -7.79 11.08
CA GLN A 7 -14.60 -7.34 9.76
C GLN A 7 -13.10 -7.63 9.66
N LYS A 8 -12.79 -8.84 9.18
CA LYS A 8 -11.42 -9.26 8.94
C LYS A 8 -10.86 -8.35 7.85
N SER A 9 -9.91 -7.49 8.21
CA SER A 9 -9.20 -6.61 7.29
C SER A 9 -7.79 -7.13 7.01
N ARG A 10 -7.27 -6.87 5.81
CA ARG A 10 -5.88 -7.18 5.40
C ARG A 10 -5.21 -5.90 4.92
N VAL A 11 -3.88 -5.87 4.98
CA VAL A 11 -3.08 -4.76 4.43
C VAL A 11 -2.75 -5.10 2.98
N CYS A 12 -3.05 -4.18 2.05
CA CYS A 12 -2.61 -4.30 0.66
C CYS A 12 -1.09 -4.25 0.59
N GLU A 13 -0.45 -5.22 -0.04
CA GLU A 13 1.01 -5.29 -0.12
C GLU A 13 1.63 -4.22 -1.03
N ARG A 14 0.82 -3.60 -1.90
CA ARG A 14 1.27 -2.59 -2.86
C ARG A 14 1.13 -1.16 -2.34
N CYS A 15 -0.06 -0.76 -1.88
CA CYS A 15 -0.31 0.59 -1.36
C CYS A 15 -0.28 0.69 0.17
N LYS A 16 -0.10 -0.43 0.89
CA LYS A 16 -0.09 -0.51 2.36
C LYS A 16 -1.35 0.01 3.05
N ALA A 17 -2.45 0.18 2.31
CA ALA A 17 -3.75 0.54 2.87
C ALA A 17 -4.41 -0.66 3.57
N LEU A 18 -5.12 -0.39 4.68
CA LEU A 18 -5.98 -1.36 5.35
C LEU A 18 -7.28 -1.49 4.55
N VAL A 19 -7.57 -2.69 4.05
CA VAL A 19 -8.76 -3.00 3.26
C VAL A 19 -9.54 -4.15 3.88
N PRO A 20 -10.88 -4.12 3.87
CA PRO A 20 -11.69 -5.24 4.32
C PRO A 20 -11.44 -6.46 3.41
N LEU A 21 -11.49 -7.68 3.95
CA LEU A 21 -11.23 -8.91 3.18
C LEU A 21 -12.10 -9.01 1.91
N GLU A 22 -13.30 -8.44 1.93
CA GLU A 22 -14.22 -8.41 0.78
C GLU A 22 -13.66 -7.59 -0.40
N GLY A 23 -12.84 -6.57 -0.12
CA GLY A 23 -12.23 -5.69 -1.13
C GLY A 23 -10.79 -6.06 -1.50
N VAL A 24 -10.34 -7.25 -1.11
CA VAL A 24 -8.96 -7.72 -1.27
C VAL A 24 -8.90 -8.84 -2.29
N LYS A 25 -8.03 -8.70 -3.29
CA LYS A 25 -7.80 -9.67 -4.37
C LYS A 25 -6.37 -10.22 -4.28
N LEU A 26 -6.22 -11.50 -4.59
CA LEU A 26 -4.91 -12.13 -4.76
C LEU A 26 -4.45 -11.92 -6.20
N PHE A 27 -3.31 -11.25 -6.36
CA PHE A 27 -2.71 -11.03 -7.67
C PHE A 27 -1.44 -11.86 -7.81
N ALA A 28 -1.40 -12.76 -8.81
CA ALA A 28 -0.21 -13.52 -9.13
C ALA A 28 0.82 -12.62 -9.85
N GLU A 29 1.80 -12.13 -9.10
CA GLU A 29 2.88 -11.29 -9.60
C GLU A 29 3.87 -12.14 -10.44
N THR A 30 4.21 -13.32 -9.93
CA THR A 30 5.08 -14.32 -10.58
C THR A 30 4.42 -15.70 -10.48
N SER A 31 4.83 -16.68 -11.30
CA SER A 31 4.26 -18.04 -11.26
C SER A 31 4.29 -18.71 -9.88
N ASP A 32 5.18 -18.25 -8.99
CA ASP A 32 5.36 -18.79 -7.64
C ASP A 32 4.93 -17.82 -6.51
N ARG A 33 4.55 -16.58 -6.84
CA ARG A 33 4.22 -15.55 -5.84
C ARG A 33 2.92 -14.82 -6.14
N SER A 34 1.98 -15.01 -5.22
CA SER A 34 0.71 -14.28 -5.16
C SER A 34 0.78 -13.22 -4.07
N VAL A 35 0.50 -11.97 -4.43
CA VAL A 35 0.47 -10.84 -3.51
C VAL A 35 -0.96 -10.42 -3.22
N VAL A 36 -1.21 -9.99 -2.00
CA VAL A 36 -2.52 -9.54 -1.53
C VAL A 36 -2.67 -8.05 -1.84
N VAL A 37 -3.61 -7.68 -2.70
CA VAL A 37 -3.80 -6.29 -3.14
C VAL A 37 -5.25 -5.83 -3.00
N CYS A 38 -5.47 -4.53 -2.81
CA CYS A 38 -6.80 -3.96 -2.90
C CYS A 38 -7.30 -3.94 -4.35
N GLU A 39 -8.61 -3.81 -4.54
CA GLU A 39 -9.23 -3.72 -5.87
C GLU A 39 -8.59 -2.66 -6.78
N ASN A 40 -8.26 -1.48 -6.26
CA ASN A 40 -7.62 -0.44 -7.06
C ASN A 40 -6.22 -0.87 -7.55
N CYS A 41 -5.44 -1.49 -6.66
CA CYS A 41 -4.11 -2.00 -7.01
C CYS A 41 -4.16 -3.22 -7.92
N SER A 42 -5.21 -4.06 -7.84
CA SER A 42 -5.38 -5.19 -8.74
C SER A 42 -5.65 -4.71 -10.16
N VAL A 43 -6.57 -3.74 -10.33
CA VAL A 43 -6.87 -3.15 -11.65
C VAL A 43 -5.63 -2.51 -12.26
N GLU A 44 -4.84 -1.79 -11.48
CA GLU A 44 -3.57 -1.23 -11.97
C GLU A 44 -2.55 -2.31 -12.37
N LEU A 45 -2.48 -3.43 -11.66
CA LEU A 45 -1.59 -4.54 -12.01
C LEU A 45 -2.07 -5.30 -13.25
N GLU A 46 -3.38 -5.48 -13.39
CA GLU A 46 -4.01 -6.05 -14.59
C GLU A 46 -3.78 -5.17 -15.80
N ASN A 47 -3.95 -3.85 -15.65
CA ASN A 47 -3.65 -2.86 -16.69
C ASN A 47 -2.15 -2.83 -17.01
N ALA A 48 -1.26 -3.00 -16.04
CA ALA A 48 0.19 -3.11 -16.29
C ALA A 48 0.56 -4.40 -17.04
N LYS A 49 -0.13 -5.52 -16.76
CA LYS A 49 0.04 -6.78 -17.53
C LYS A 49 -0.50 -6.64 -18.96
N LYS A 50 -1.68 -6.05 -19.14
CA LYS A 50 -2.29 -5.81 -20.45
C LYS A 50 -1.51 -4.77 -21.28
N GLY A 51 -0.99 -3.73 -20.62
CA GLY A 51 -0.20 -2.65 -21.23
C GLY A 51 1.22 -3.03 -21.65
N LYS A 52 1.70 -4.25 -21.38
CA LYS A 52 2.98 -4.73 -21.92
C LYS A 52 2.96 -4.99 -23.43
N LEU A 53 1.80 -4.98 -24.08
CA LEU A 53 1.67 -5.13 -25.53
C LEU A 53 1.66 -3.80 -26.30
N GLU A 54 1.50 -2.66 -25.64
CA GLU A 54 1.47 -1.34 -26.29
C GLU A 54 2.64 -0.50 -25.75
N ARG A 55 3.85 -0.83 -26.21
CA ARG A 55 5.00 0.06 -26.11
C ARG A 55 4.78 1.25 -27.04
N THR A 56 4.15 2.30 -26.54
CA THR A 56 4.40 3.66 -27.05
C THR A 56 4.86 4.52 -25.90
N GLY A 57 6.04 5.10 -26.08
CA GLY A 57 6.80 5.73 -25.03
C GLY A 57 6.03 6.87 -24.36
N THR A 58 5.93 6.80 -23.04
CA THR A 58 6.17 7.99 -22.22
C THR A 58 6.65 7.53 -20.86
N THR A 59 7.96 7.62 -20.67
CA THR A 59 8.57 7.91 -19.39
C THR A 59 7.84 9.09 -18.76
N LYS A 60 6.82 8.83 -17.96
CA LYS A 60 6.45 9.69 -16.85
C LYS A 60 6.88 8.97 -15.57
N ARG A 61 8.20 9.01 -15.34
CA ARG A 61 8.68 9.19 -13.97
C ARG A 61 7.96 10.45 -13.49
N PHE A 62 6.88 10.29 -12.74
CA PHE A 62 6.32 11.39 -11.98
C PHE A 62 7.37 11.77 -10.93
N ASN A 63 8.38 12.54 -11.36
CA ASN A 63 9.09 13.48 -10.53
C ASN A 63 8.08 14.59 -10.18
N ALA A 64 7.07 14.24 -9.39
CA ALA A 64 6.59 15.21 -8.43
C ALA A 64 7.68 15.26 -7.35
N PRO A 65 8.06 16.44 -6.83
CA PRO A 65 8.83 16.50 -5.59
C PRO A 65 7.90 16.03 -4.47
N ALA A 66 7.62 14.74 -4.41
CA ALA A 66 6.92 14.14 -3.30
C ALA A 66 7.83 14.36 -2.09
N LYS A 67 7.34 15.14 -1.14
CA LYS A 67 7.96 15.26 0.18
C LYS A 67 7.85 13.89 0.84
N ASN A 68 8.82 13.04 0.52
CA ASN A 68 8.94 11.70 1.02
C ASN A 68 9.60 11.80 2.38
N ALA A 69 8.77 11.80 3.42
CA ALA A 69 9.27 11.69 4.78
C ALA A 69 9.67 10.24 5.03
N SER A 70 10.89 10.05 5.51
CA SER A 70 11.32 8.74 6.00
C SER A 70 10.84 8.60 7.44
N TYR A 71 10.23 7.48 7.78
CA TYR A 71 9.78 7.15 9.12
C TYR A 71 10.47 5.90 9.62
N THR A 72 10.77 5.86 10.91
CA THR A 72 11.28 4.69 11.62
C THR A 72 10.32 4.34 12.74
N CYS A 73 9.87 3.08 12.76
CA CYS A 73 9.12 2.52 13.88
C CYS A 73 10.06 2.15 15.01
N GLU A 74 9.93 2.70 16.22
CA GLU A 74 10.78 2.29 17.35
C GLU A 74 10.43 0.90 17.90
N ARG A 75 9.18 0.45 17.74
CA ARG A 75 8.75 -0.87 18.23
C ARG A 75 9.38 -2.02 17.45
N CYS A 76 9.61 -1.78 16.17
CA CYS A 76 9.93 -2.81 15.19
C CYS A 76 11.19 -2.48 14.38
N THR A 77 11.81 -1.33 14.69
CA THR A 77 13.02 -0.78 14.07
C THR A 77 12.95 -0.70 12.54
N TYR A 78 11.75 -0.73 11.98
CA TYR A 78 11.53 -0.77 10.56
C TYR A 78 11.52 0.65 9.98
N LYS A 79 12.33 0.86 8.95
CA LYS A 79 12.45 2.12 8.21
C LYS A 79 11.62 2.06 6.94
N PHE A 80 10.71 3.00 6.76
CA PHE A 80 9.84 3.09 5.59
C PHE A 80 9.66 4.53 5.15
N ARG A 81 9.31 4.72 3.88
CA ARG A 81 9.09 6.05 3.30
C ARG A 81 7.61 6.26 3.08
N VAL A 82 7.14 7.46 3.38
CA VAL A 82 5.75 7.86 3.21
C VAL A 82 5.71 9.15 2.42
N ASP A 83 4.98 9.12 1.31
CA ASP A 83 4.65 10.30 0.53
C ASP A 83 3.67 11.17 1.33
N GLU A 84 4.15 12.25 1.97
CA GLU A 84 3.31 13.16 2.76
C GLU A 84 2.21 13.81 1.91
N ALA A 85 2.47 14.00 0.61
CA ALA A 85 1.51 14.54 -0.35
C ALA A 85 0.33 13.60 -0.62
N ARG A 86 0.52 12.28 -0.50
CA ARG A 86 -0.54 11.27 -0.66
C ARG A 86 -1.21 10.92 0.66
N ALA A 87 -0.47 11.01 1.77
CA ALA A 87 -1.02 10.81 3.10
C ALA A 87 -2.05 11.90 3.46
N GLY A 88 -1.93 13.10 2.89
CA GLY A 88 -2.86 14.19 3.19
C GLY A 88 -2.79 14.61 4.65
N ILE A 89 -3.30 15.80 4.97
CA ILE A 89 -3.17 16.45 6.29
C ILE A 89 -3.90 15.66 7.41
N VAL A 90 -4.60 14.56 7.08
CA VAL A 90 -5.59 13.91 7.95
C VAL A 90 -5.33 12.41 8.17
N HIS A 91 -4.47 11.73 7.39
CA HIS A 91 -4.19 10.32 7.66
C HIS A 91 -2.99 10.15 8.59
N ARG A 92 -3.27 9.61 9.78
CA ARG A 92 -2.24 9.11 10.70
C ARG A 92 -1.37 8.10 9.96
N VAL A 93 -0.05 8.28 10.03
CA VAL A 93 0.90 7.33 9.45
C VAL A 93 0.94 6.10 10.37
N PHE A 94 0.83 4.90 9.80
CA PHE A 94 0.93 3.65 10.55
C PHE A 94 2.16 2.86 10.11
N CYS A 95 2.77 2.16 11.06
CA CYS A 95 3.85 1.25 10.71
C CYS A 95 3.31 0.05 9.90
N PRO A 96 3.92 -0.31 8.76
CA PRO A 96 3.50 -1.47 7.96
C PRO A 96 3.74 -2.82 8.65
N TYR A 97 4.59 -2.87 9.68
CA TYR A 97 4.91 -4.11 10.40
C TYR A 97 4.07 -4.28 11.68
N CYS A 98 3.98 -3.24 12.50
CA CYS A 98 3.26 -3.34 13.78
C CYS A 98 1.85 -2.73 13.77
N GLY A 99 1.45 -2.07 12.68
CA GLY A 99 0.13 -1.45 12.53
C GLY A 99 -0.15 -0.30 13.49
N LYS A 100 0.86 0.19 14.23
CA LYS A 100 0.72 1.25 15.22
C LYS A 100 1.25 2.58 14.69
N ASP A 101 0.59 3.67 15.09
CA ASP A 101 0.99 5.06 14.86
C ASP A 101 1.79 5.66 16.04
N ASP A 102 1.68 5.05 17.22
CA ASP A 102 2.13 5.60 18.51
C ASP A 102 3.66 5.76 18.71
N LYS A 103 4.50 5.24 17.81
CA LYS A 103 5.99 5.28 17.93
C LYS A 103 6.71 5.35 16.58
N LEU A 104 6.32 6.32 15.77
CA LEU A 104 6.94 6.59 14.47
C LEU A 104 7.80 7.86 14.55
N ILE A 105 9.11 7.72 14.36
CA ILE A 105 10.06 8.83 14.30
C ILE A 105 10.25 9.23 12.85
N LYS A 106 10.03 10.52 12.54
CA LYS A 106 10.39 11.10 11.25
C LYS A 106 11.90 11.34 11.19
N LEU A 107 12.55 10.83 10.15
CA LEU A 107 13.96 11.03 9.80
C LEU A 107 14.11 12.18 8.80
#